data_AF-A0A2V8YA97-F1
#
_entry.id   AF-A0A2V8YA97-F1
#
_cell.length_a   1.000
_cell.length_b   1.000
_cell.length_c   1.000
_cell.angle_alpha   90.00
_cell.angle_beta   90.00
_cell.angle_gamma   90.00
#
_symmetry.space_group_name_H-M   'P 1'
#
loop_
_entity.id
_entity.type
_entity.pdbx_description
1 polymer ?
#
loop_
_entity_poly.entity_id
_entity_poly.type
_entity_poly.pdbx_seq_one_letter_code
_entity_poly.pdbx_strand_id
1 'polypeptide(L)' 'IVKDLDVGLLDFPAIIDNQDVYLCWKLGEDRIRFYHRQDEGFAGRRPLDPRDLGPGDKVQ' A
#
# COMPACT_ATOMS: atom_id res chain seq x y z
N ILE A 1 -6.22 7.04 7.05
CA ILE A 1 -7.70 7.07 6.94
C ILE A 1 -8.14 5.65 6.66
N VAL A 2 -9.12 5.12 7.41
CA VAL A 2 -9.67 3.78 7.15
C VAL A 2 -10.60 3.88 5.95
N LYS A 3 -10.29 3.19 4.85
CA LYS A 3 -11.07 3.28 3.61
C LYS A 3 -12.21 2.29 3.56
N ASP A 4 -11.95 1.04 3.93
CA ASP A 4 -12.96 -0.03 3.89
C ASP A 4 -12.56 -1.17 4.83
N LEU A 5 -13.30 -1.35 5.93
CA LEU A 5 -13.00 -2.37 6.94
C LEU A 5 -13.37 -3.78 6.46
N ASP A 6 -14.36 -3.91 5.59
CA ASP A 6 -14.83 -5.20 5.07
C ASP A 6 -13.84 -5.82 4.07
N VAL A 7 -13.04 -4.97 3.41
CA VAL A 7 -11.97 -5.39 2.46
C VAL A 7 -10.58 -5.38 3.14
N GLY A 8 -10.49 -4.78 4.33
CA GLY A 8 -9.27 -4.67 5.11
C GLY A 8 -8.23 -3.75 4.48
N LEU A 9 -8.65 -2.62 3.92
CA LEU A 9 -7.76 -1.67 3.24
C LEU A 9 -7.49 -0.43 4.09
N LEU A 10 -6.20 -0.17 4.36
CA LEU A 10 -5.74 0.94 5.18
C LEU A 10 -4.72 1.80 4.44
N ASP A 11 -4.96 3.12 4.48
CA ASP A 11 -4.05 4.12 3.92
C ASP A 11 -3.44 4.99 5.03
N PHE A 12 -2.10 5.09 5.02
CA PHE A 12 -1.31 5.91 5.93
C PHE A 12 -0.62 7.04 5.15
N PRO A 13 -0.76 8.31 5.55
CA PRO A 13 -0.06 9.42 4.91
C PRO A 13 1.46 9.25 5.02
N ALA A 14 2.19 9.52 3.94
CA ALA A 14 3.65 9.54 3.90
C ALA A 14 4.19 10.48 2.82
N ILE A 15 5.51 10.67 2.82
CA ILE A 15 6.23 11.43 1.80
C ILE A 15 7.26 10.48 1.17
N ILE A 16 7.21 10.34 -0.16
CA ILE A 16 8.20 9.60 -0.96
C ILE A 16 8.67 10.51 -2.08
N ASP A 17 9.98 10.63 -2.27
CA ASP A 17 10.59 11.50 -3.29
C ASP A 17 10.02 12.93 -3.27
N ASN A 18 9.80 13.45 -2.05
CA ASN A 18 9.26 14.79 -1.81
C ASN A 18 7.83 15.01 -2.33
N GLN A 19 7.06 13.91 -2.52
CA GLN A 19 5.65 13.92 -2.90
C GLN A 19 4.78 13.30 -1.80
N ASP A 20 3.62 13.92 -1.54
CA ASP A 20 2.62 13.37 -0.64
C ASP A 20 1.94 12.14 -1.27
N VAL A 21 1.97 11.03 -0.54
CA VAL A 21 1.42 9.74 -0.96
C VAL A 21 0.66 9.07 0.17
N TYR A 22 -0.06 7.99 -0.17
CA TYR A 22 -0.59 7.06 0.81
C TYR A 22 0.15 5.73 0.73
N LEU A 23 0.73 5.32 1.85
CA LEU A 23 1.14 3.94 2.07
C LEU A 23 -0.10 3.08 2.23
N CYS A 24 -0.17 2.00 1.48
CA CYS A 24 -1.38 1.22 1.31
C CYS A 24 -1.14 -0.20 1.81
N TRP A 25 -1.93 -0.65 2.79
CA TRP A 25 -1.91 -1.99 3.35
C TRP A 25 -3.26 -2.68 3.15
N LYS A 26 -3.22 -3.95 2.73
CA LYS A 26 -4.41 -4.78 2.58
C LYS A 26 -4.36 -5.99 3.51
N LEU A 27 -5.49 -6.36 4.11
CA LEU A 27 -5.64 -7.56 4.93
C LEU A 27 -5.10 -8.80 4.21
N GLY A 28 -4.24 -9.53 4.90
CA GLY A 28 -3.45 -10.64 4.37
C GLY A 28 -2.01 -10.26 3.99
N GLU A 29 -1.68 -8.98 3.92
CA GLU A 29 -0.28 -8.51 3.84
C GLU A 29 0.33 -8.48 5.25
N ASP A 30 1.56 -8.96 5.38
CA ASP A 30 2.37 -8.94 6.61
C ASP A 30 2.87 -7.55 6.99
N ARG A 31 3.12 -6.73 5.97
CA ARG A 31 3.65 -5.37 6.08
C ARG A 31 3.14 -4.50 4.94
N ILE A 32 3.30 -3.19 5.09
CA ILE A 32 3.08 -2.24 4.00
C ILE A 32 4.13 -2.51 2.91
N ARG A 33 3.67 -2.80 1.69
CA ARG A 33 4.51 -3.10 0.52
C ARG A 33 4.32 -2.14 -0.64
N PHE A 34 3.26 -1.33 -0.59
CA PHE A 34 2.87 -0.49 -1.71
C PHE A 34 2.46 0.90 -1.23
N TYR A 35 2.55 1.86 -2.14
CA TYR A 35 2.03 3.20 -1.99
C TYR A 35 1.26 3.60 -3.25
N HIS A 36 0.43 4.65 -3.16
CA HIS A 36 -0.18 5.27 -4.33
C HIS A 36 -0.26 6.79 -4.15
N ARG A 37 -0.38 7.53 -5.24
CA ARG A 37 -0.63 8.98 -5.14
C ARG A 37 -2.03 9.25 -4.62
N GLN A 38 -2.24 10.42 -4.03
CA GLN A 38 -3.51 10.78 -3.40
C GLN A 38 -4.71 10.76 -4.36
N ASP A 39 -4.46 10.95 -5.66
CA ASP A 39 -5.46 10.98 -6.75
C ASP A 39 -5.69 9.62 -7.46
N GLU A 40 -4.83 8.63 -7.26
CA GLU A 40 -4.87 7.35 -8.00
C GLU A 40 -5.66 6.24 -7.30
N GLY A 41 -5.73 6.27 -5.96
CA GLY A 41 -6.34 5.21 -5.17
C GLY A 41 -5.65 3.83 -5.31
N PHE A 42 -6.33 2.77 -4.85
CA PHE A 42 -5.76 1.42 -4.76
C PHE A 42 -5.28 0.84 -6.11
N ALA A 43 -5.97 1.18 -7.21
CA ALA A 43 -5.60 0.68 -8.55
C ALA A 43 -4.25 1.20 -9.05
N GLY A 44 -3.77 2.33 -8.52
CA GLY A 44 -2.48 2.93 -8.86
C GLY A 44 -1.34 2.53 -7.93
N ARG A 45 -1.46 1.42 -7.19
CA ARG A 45 -0.41 0.96 -6.27
C ARG A 45 0.92 0.73 -6.99
N ARG A 46 1.97 1.24 -6.37
CA ARG A 46 3.37 1.08 -6.75
C ARG A 46 4.12 0.43 -5.59
N PRO A 47 5.06 -0.48 -5.88
CA PRO A 47 5.82 -1.16 -4.84
C PRO A 47 6.78 -0.19 -4.14
N LEU A 48 7.03 -0.39 -2.85
CA LEU A 48 8.07 0.34 -2.10
C LEU A 48 9.46 -0.23 -2.40
N ASP A 49 9.56 -1.54 -2.61
CA ASP A 49 10.76 -2.24 -3.05
C ASP A 49 10.46 -3.06 -4.31
N PRO A 50 11.34 -3.13 -5.31
CA PRO A 50 11.12 -3.96 -6.51
C PRO A 50 10.73 -5.42 -6.22
N ARG A 51 11.13 -5.97 -5.06
CA ARG A 51 10.78 -7.33 -4.60
C ARG A 51 9.31 -7.47 -4.21
N ASP A 52 8.62 -6.38 -3.92
CA ASP A 52 7.21 -6.36 -3.52
C ASP A 52 6.26 -6.64 -4.70
N LEU A 53 6.74 -6.60 -5.96
CA LEU A 53 5.95 -6.91 -7.17
C LEU A 53 5.59 -8.39 -7.32
N GLY A 54 6.31 -9.29 -6.64
CA GLY A 54 6.05 -10.73 -6.68
C GLY A 54 4.98 -11.17 -5.69
N PRO A 55 4.71 -12.48 -5.56
CA PRO A 55 3.97 -13.07 -4.44
C PRO A 55 4.75 -12.98 -3.10
N GLY A 56 5.46 -11.85 -2.89
CA GLY A 56 6.39 -11.59 -1.82
C GLY A 56 5.77 -11.84 -0.46
N ASP A 57 6.39 -12.81 0.22
CA ASP A 57 6.15 -13.27 1.57
C ASP A 57 4.73 -13.75 1.84
N LYS A 58 4.53 -15.05 1.53
CA LYS A 58 3.52 -15.83 2.24
C LYS A 58 3.83 -15.71 3.73
N VAL A 59 2.96 -15.04 4.47
CA VAL A 59 2.79 -15.35 5.88
C VAL A 59 2.43 -16.83 5.92
N GLN A 60 3.35 -17.66 6.41
CA GLN A 60 3.07 -19.04 6.78
C GLN A 60 2.04 -19.08 7.91
#